data_AF-A0A7J2V0D8-F1
#
_entry.id   AF-A0A7J2V0D8-F1
#
_cell.length_a   1.000
_cell.length_b   1.000
_cell.length_c   1.000
_cell.angle_alpha   90.00
_cell.angle_beta   90.00
_cell.angle_gamma   90.00
#
_symmetry.space_group_name_H-M   'P 1'
#
loop_
_entity.id
_entity.type
_entity.pdbx_description
1 polymer ?
#
loop_
_entity_poly.entity_id
_entity_poly.type
_entity_poly.pdbx_seq_one_letter_code
_entity_poly.pdbx_strand_id
1 'polypeptide(L)'
;MRVELPLQSINPAEIEDRVRSALQGFEIVSGPYLNEQSDKEHVIVIVKLGVPNGEDWRRVKSEALKRLLTLRKQLVEAMSVQRTA
;
A
#
# COMPACT_ATOMS: atom_id res chain seq x y z
N MET A 1 -0.77 8.36 -5.12
CA MET A 1 -1.87 7.59 -4.51
C MET A 1 -1.73 7.61 -3.00
N ARG A 2 -2.85 7.54 -2.29
CA ARG A 2 -2.93 7.50 -0.82
C ARG A 2 -3.64 6.20 -0.44
N VAL A 3 -2.99 5.34 0.35
CA VAL A 3 -3.59 4.10 0.86
C VAL A 3 -3.47 4.07 2.37
N GLU A 4 -4.47 3.51 3.03
CA GLU A 4 -4.51 3.34 4.47
C GLU A 4 -4.30 1.86 4.81
N LEU A 5 -3.28 1.57 5.62
CA LEU A 5 -2.89 0.22 6.00
C LEU A 5 -3.01 0.04 7.53
N PRO A 6 -3.50 -1.10 8.01
CA PRO A 6 -3.60 -1.39 9.43
C PRO A 6 -2.19 -1.56 10.04
N LEU A 7 -1.95 -0.99 11.22
CA LEU A 7 -0.67 -1.08 11.94
C LEU A 7 -0.56 -2.34 12.82
N GLN A 8 -1.69 -2.91 13.26
CA GLN A 8 -1.70 -4.05 14.19
C GLN A 8 -1.12 -5.34 13.57
N SER A 9 -1.15 -5.48 12.25
CA SER A 9 -0.70 -6.69 11.51
C SER A 9 0.71 -6.61 10.97
N ILE A 10 1.37 -5.45 11.07
CA ILE A 10 2.61 -5.20 10.34
C ILE A 10 3.54 -4.32 11.16
N ASN A 11 4.82 -4.70 11.20
CA ASN A 11 5.85 -3.84 11.75
C ASN A 11 5.94 -2.55 10.91
N PRO A 12 5.83 -1.35 11.50
CA PRO A 12 5.95 -0.09 10.76
C PRO A 12 7.19 -0.01 9.85
N ALA A 13 8.29 -0.64 10.27
CA ALA A 13 9.53 -0.70 9.50
C ALA A 13 9.41 -1.49 8.18
N GLU A 14 8.44 -2.40 8.05
CA GLU A 14 8.24 -3.24 6.86
C GLU A 14 7.22 -2.66 5.86
N ILE A 15 6.46 -1.63 6.25
CA ILE A 15 5.31 -1.15 5.47
C ILE A 15 5.74 -0.67 4.08
N GLU A 16 6.81 0.13 4.03
CA GLU A 16 7.30 0.67 2.77
C GLU A 16 7.78 -0.43 1.81
N ASP A 17 8.49 -1.44 2.33
CA ASP A 17 8.98 -2.58 1.54
C ASP A 17 7.83 -3.46 1.02
N ARG A 18 6.80 -3.68 1.84
CA ARG A 18 5.59 -4.41 1.43
C ARG A 18 4.84 -3.67 0.33
N VAL A 19 4.75 -2.35 0.44
CA VAL A 19 4.12 -1.50 -0.59
C VAL A 19 4.96 -1.50 -1.88
N ARG A 20 6.30 -1.40 -1.80
CA ARG A 20 7.18 -1.55 -2.99
C ARG A 20 6.98 -2.91 -3.66
N SER A 21 6.94 -3.97 -2.87
CA SER A 21 6.74 -5.33 -3.36
C SER A 21 5.38 -5.50 -4.05
N ALA A 22 4.31 -5.00 -3.45
CA ALA A 22 2.97 -5.03 -4.07
C ALA A 22 2.90 -4.23 -5.38
N LEU A 23 3.72 -3.19 -5.51
CA LEU A 23 3.82 -2.34 -6.70
C LEU A 23 4.99 -2.72 -7.62
N GLN A 24 5.53 -3.94 -7.50
CA GLN A 24 6.57 -4.41 -8.40
C GLN A 24 6.12 -4.30 -9.87
N GLY A 25 6.99 -3.72 -10.70
CA GLY A 25 6.71 -3.46 -12.12
C GLY A 25 6.08 -2.10 -12.42
N PHE A 26 5.71 -1.31 -11.41
CA PHE A 26 5.39 0.11 -11.59
C PHE A 26 6.64 0.97 -11.40
N GLU A 27 6.75 2.04 -12.18
CA GLU A 27 7.73 3.08 -11.93
C GLU A 27 7.30 3.90 -10.70
N ILE A 28 8.03 3.78 -9.59
CA ILE A 28 7.80 4.61 -8.40
C ILE A 28 8.71 5.83 -8.49
N VAL A 29 8.12 6.99 -8.78
CA VAL A 29 8.88 8.25 -8.89
C VAL A 29 9.16 8.89 -7.52
N SER A 30 8.38 8.54 -6.50
CA SER A 30 8.55 9.01 -5.12
C SER A 30 7.74 8.12 -4.17
N GLY A 31 8.31 7.83 -3.01
CA GLY A 31 7.74 6.98 -1.98
C GLY A 31 8.10 5.50 -2.17
N PRO A 32 7.31 4.60 -1.57
CA PRO A 32 6.30 4.88 -0.54
C PRO A 32 6.91 5.56 0.71
N TYR A 33 6.13 6.42 1.37
CA TYR A 33 6.47 6.98 2.69
C TYR A 33 5.26 6.92 3.61
N LEU A 34 5.49 6.69 4.90
CA LEU A 34 4.48 6.94 5.93
C LEU A 34 4.22 8.45 6.02
N ASN A 35 2.99 8.88 5.80
CA ASN A 35 2.61 10.29 5.80
C ASN A 35 2.00 10.73 7.13
N GLU A 36 1.03 9.96 7.64
CA GLU A 36 0.25 10.31 8.83
C GLU A 36 -0.35 9.05 9.45
N GLN A 37 -0.51 9.06 10.77
CA GLN A 37 -1.35 8.09 11.49
C GLN A 37 -2.80 8.59 11.50
N SER A 38 -3.73 7.79 10.98
CA SER A 38 -5.13 8.21 10.73
C SER A 38 -5.98 8.19 12.01
N ASP A 39 -5.99 7.06 12.72
CA ASP A 39 -6.90 6.80 13.85
C ASP A 39 -6.24 5.95 14.96
N LYS A 40 -4.91 6.04 15.07
CA LYS A 40 -4.00 5.19 15.88
C LYS A 40 -3.83 3.75 15.36
N GLU A 41 -4.82 3.21 14.67
CA GLU A 41 -4.83 1.83 14.19
C GLU A 41 -4.36 1.69 12.75
N HIS A 42 -4.41 2.78 11.99
CA HIS A 42 -3.98 2.81 10.60
C HIS A 42 -2.93 3.88 10.33
N VAL A 43 -2.12 3.62 9.32
CA VAL A 43 -1.19 4.59 8.75
C VAL A 43 -1.50 4.85 7.29
N ILE A 44 -1.37 6.10 6.91
CA ILE A 44 -1.50 6.56 5.53
C ILE A 44 -0.13 6.45 4.88
N VAL A 45 -0.07 5.70 3.78
CA VAL A 45 1.10 5.61 2.91
C VAL A 45 0.84 6.39 1.63
N ILE A 46 1.81 7.24 1.26
CA ILE A 46 1.78 7.98 0.00
C ILE A 46 2.84 7.40 -0.93
N VAL A 47 2.43 7.13 -2.17
CA VAL A 47 3.32 6.72 -3.27
C VAL A 47 2.96 7.48 -4.55
N LYS A 48 3.94 7.98 -5.27
CA LYS A 48 3.77 8.59 -6.59
C LYS A 48 4.30 7.63 -7.64
N LEU A 49 3.49 7.39 -8.66
CA LEU A 49 3.84 6.52 -9.78
C LEU A 49 4.13 7.35 -11.02
N GLY A 50 5.16 6.96 -11.74
CA GLY A 50 5.37 7.35 -13.13
C GLY A 50 4.35 6.65 -14.01
N VAL A 51 3.91 7.35 -15.06
CA VAL A 51 3.06 6.78 -16.09
C VAL A 51 3.87 6.85 -17.38
N PRO A 52 4.21 5.71 -18.00
CA PRO A 52 4.94 5.71 -19.26
C PRO A 52 4.24 6.56 -20.32
N ASN A 53 5.02 7.22 -21.17
CA ASN A 53 4.48 8.03 -22.25
C ASN A 53 3.58 7.19 -23.16
N GLY A 54 2.38 7.69 -23.46
CA GLY A 54 1.40 7.00 -24.29
C GLY A 54 0.50 6.01 -23.55
N GLU A 55 0.70 5.80 -22.24
CA GLU A 55 -0.21 4.99 -21.41
C GLU A 55 -1.35 5.82 -20.78
N ASP A 56 -2.52 5.18 -20.59
CA ASP A 56 -3.62 5.77 -19.84
C ASP A 56 -3.35 5.73 -18.33
N TRP A 57 -3.11 6.91 -17.76
CA TRP A 57 -2.87 7.07 -16.33
C TRP A 57 -4.01 6.52 -15.45
N ARG A 58 -5.26 6.50 -15.94
CA ARG A 58 -6.41 5.97 -15.17
C ARG A 58 -6.29 4.47 -15.02
N ARG A 59 -5.90 3.78 -16.10
CA ARG A 59 -5.66 2.34 -16.11
C ARG A 59 -4.49 1.96 -15.19
N VAL A 60 -3.37 2.68 -15.30
CA VAL A 60 -2.18 2.47 -14.43
C VAL A 60 -2.53 2.68 -12.96
N LYS A 61 -3.21 3.79 -12.64
CA LYS A 61 -3.70 4.09 -11.27
C LYS A 61 -4.64 3.00 -10.76
N SER A 62 -5.57 2.54 -11.58
CA SER A 62 -6.56 1.51 -11.21
C SER A 62 -5.88 0.19 -10.87
N GLU A 63 -4.93 -0.25 -11.69
CA GLU A 63 -4.20 -1.50 -11.45
C GLU A 63 -3.32 -1.41 -10.20
N ALA A 64 -2.58 -0.32 -10.01
CA ALA A 64 -1.82 -0.09 -8.80
C ALA A 64 -2.72 -0.08 -7.54
N LEU A 65 -3.90 0.55 -7.64
CA LEU A 65 -4.84 0.61 -6.52
C LEU A 65 -5.36 -0.78 -6.15
N LYS A 66 -5.70 -1.62 -7.14
CA LYS A 66 -6.10 -3.02 -6.87
C LYS A 66 -5.04 -3.78 -6.10
N ARG A 67 -3.76 -3.67 -6.48
CA ARG A 67 -2.67 -4.36 -5.77
C ARG A 67 -2.50 -3.89 -4.33
N LEU A 68 -2.61 -2.58 -4.08
CA LEU A 68 -2.57 -2.03 -2.72
C LEU A 68 -3.78 -2.45 -1.88
N LEU A 69 -4.98 -2.53 -2.48
CA LEU A 69 -6.17 -3.03 -1.80
C LEU A 69 -6.05 -4.52 -1.48
N THR A 70 -5.44 -5.31 -2.36
CA THR A 70 -5.12 -6.72 -2.10
C THR A 70 -4.15 -6.85 -0.93
N LEU A 71 -3.06 -6.06 -0.91
CA LEU A 71 -2.13 -6.03 0.22
C LEU A 71 -2.87 -5.68 1.53
N ARG A 72 -3.69 -4.62 1.52
CA ARG A 72 -4.48 -4.23 2.70
C ARG A 72 -5.36 -5.38 3.17
N LYS A 73 -6.05 -6.06 2.25
CA LYS A 73 -6.91 -7.20 2.58
C LYS A 73 -6.11 -8.33 3.24
N GLN A 74 -4.95 -8.69 2.70
CA GLN A 74 -4.06 -9.71 3.28
C GLN A 74 -3.61 -9.36 4.70
N LEU A 75 -3.25 -8.09 4.95
CA LEU A 75 -2.89 -7.62 6.29
C LEU A 75 -4.08 -7.74 7.25
N VAL A 76 -5.29 -7.37 6.82
CA VAL A 76 -6.51 -7.52 7.64
C VAL A 76 -6.81 -8.97 7.97
N GLU A 77 -6.69 -9.87 6.98
CA GLU A 77 -6.91 -11.30 7.19
C GLU A 77 -5.87 -11.90 8.15
N ALA A 78 -4.60 -11.50 8.04
CA ALA A 78 -3.56 -11.92 8.98
C ALA A 78 -3.88 -11.54 10.44
N MET A 79 -4.49 -10.37 10.67
CA MET A 79 -4.96 -9.97 12.01
C MET A 79 -6.07 -10.90 12.53
N SER A 80 -7.02 -11.28 11.68
CA SER A 80 -8.13 -12.15 12.10
C SER A 80 -7.65 -13.52 12.55
N VAL A 81 -6.63 -14.08 11.88
CA VAL A 81 -6.02 -15.37 12.26
C VAL A 81 -5.29 -15.27 13.60
N GLN A 82 -4.54 -14.19 13.83
CA GLN A 82 -3.82 -13.95 15.10
C GLN A 82 -4.75 -13.74 16.30
N ARG A 83 -5.99 -13.29 16.11
CA ARG A 83 -6.96 -13.09 17.20
C ARG A 83 -7.70 -14.38 17.61
N THR A 84 -7.66 -15.41 16.77
CA THR A 84 -8.34 -16.69 17.00
C THR A 84 -7.41 -17.82 17.45
N ALA A 85 -6.10 -17.58 17.45
CA ALA A 85 -5.07 -18.50 17.90
C ALA A 85 -4.62 -18.15 19.33
#